data_AF-A0A6I6SIU7-F1
#
_entry.id   AF-A0A6I6SIU7-F1
#
_cell.length_a   1.000
_cell.length_b   1.000
_cell.length_c   1.000
_cell.angle_alpha   90.00
_cell.angle_beta   90.00
_cell.angle_gamma   90.00
#
_symmetry.space_group_name_H-M   'P 1'
#
loop_
_entity.id
_entity.type
_entity.pdbx_description
1 polymer ?
#
loop_
_entity_poly.entity_id
_entity_poly.type
_entity_poly.pdbx_seq_one_letter_code
_entity_poly.pdbx_strand_id
1 'polypeptide(L)'
;MTNEQIALLAGITALTLACRDQTGIRIYHEVQAWPDGHTWSQVRALGGNCDPIFGTLIDIQADGSEVRVSGAAEITTLAQQRDALASWIAEHRKEKAA
;
A
#
# COMPACT_ATOMS: atom_id res chain seq x y z
N MET A 1 -5.69 -15.36 -7.55
CA MET A 1 -5.83 -14.60 -6.28
C MET A 1 -6.40 -15.49 -5.20
N THR A 2 -5.75 -15.55 -4.04
CA THR A 2 -6.18 -16.37 -2.89
C THR A 2 -7.03 -15.55 -1.89
N ASN A 3 -7.74 -16.23 -0.98
CA ASN A 3 -8.46 -15.56 0.11
C ASN A 3 -7.54 -14.73 1.02
N GLU A 4 -6.31 -15.19 1.22
CA GLU A 4 -5.29 -14.46 1.99
C GLU A 4 -4.90 -13.15 1.30
N GLN A 5 -4.69 -13.18 -0.03
CA GLN A 5 -4.39 -11.99 -0.82
C GLN A 5 -5.56 -10.99 -0.79
N ILE A 6 -6.80 -11.48 -0.90
CA ILE A 6 -8.00 -10.63 -0.77
C ILE A 6 -8.04 -9.96 0.61
N ALA A 7 -7.78 -10.71 1.68
CA ALA A 7 -7.74 -10.17 3.04
C ALA A 7 -6.62 -9.13 3.22
N LEU A 8 -5.45 -9.36 2.63
CA LEU A 8 -4.34 -8.40 2.65
C LEU A 8 -4.68 -7.10 1.91
N LEU A 9 -5.28 -7.17 0.71
CA LEU A 9 -5.72 -5.99 -0.04
C LEU A 9 -6.76 -5.17 0.75
N ALA A 10 -7.71 -5.85 1.40
CA ALA A 10 -8.68 -5.20 2.27
C ALA A 10 -8.00 -4.53 3.48
N GLY A 11 -7.02 -5.20 4.09
CA GLY A 11 -6.23 -4.67 5.20
C GLY A 11 -5.41 -3.43 4.82
N ILE A 12 -4.76 -3.45 3.66
CA ILE A 12 -4.04 -2.28 3.11
C ILE A 12 -5.00 -1.12 2.87
N THR A 13 -6.18 -1.38 2.32
CA THR A 13 -7.23 -0.36 2.15
C THR A 13 -7.61 0.27 3.48
N ALA A 14 -7.86 -0.55 4.52
CA ALA A 14 -8.18 -0.05 5.85
C ALA A 14 -7.05 0.80 6.45
N LEU A 15 -5.78 0.40 6.26
CA LEU A 15 -4.62 1.19 6.69
C LEU A 15 -4.55 2.54 5.98
N THR A 16 -4.83 2.61 4.67
CA THR A 16 -4.84 3.90 3.95
C THR A 16 -5.94 4.83 4.44
N LEU A 17 -7.11 4.32 4.81
CA LEU A 17 -8.17 5.13 5.43
C LEU A 17 -7.71 5.68 6.78
N ALA A 18 -7.15 4.82 7.63
CA ALA A 18 -6.68 5.20 8.96
C ALA A 18 -5.46 6.15 8.92
N CYS A 19 -4.62 6.04 7.90
CA CYS A 19 -3.45 6.90 7.70
C CYS A 19 -3.83 8.37 7.59
N ARG A 20 -4.85 8.69 6.78
CA ARG A 20 -5.31 10.07 6.62
C ARG A 20 -5.73 10.68 7.97
N ASP A 21 -6.45 9.92 8.78
CA ASP A 21 -6.90 10.38 10.10
C ASP A 21 -5.74 10.58 11.08
N GLN A 22 -4.76 9.67 11.06
CA GLN A 22 -3.62 9.67 11.99
C GLN A 22 -2.52 10.69 11.63
N THR A 23 -2.30 10.93 10.35
CA THR A 23 -1.15 11.71 9.85
C THR A 23 -1.59 13.02 9.21
N GLY A 24 -2.84 13.13 8.74
CA GLY A 24 -3.31 14.22 7.88
C GLY A 24 -2.79 14.16 6.45
N ILE A 25 -1.98 13.16 6.10
CA ILE A 25 -1.37 13.00 4.79
C ILE A 25 -2.37 12.36 3.83
N ARG A 26 -2.38 12.84 2.58
CA ARG A 26 -3.19 12.22 1.52
C ARG A 26 -2.52 10.91 1.10
N ILE A 27 -3.27 9.83 1.19
CA ILE A 27 -2.82 8.51 0.75
C ILE A 27 -3.93 7.85 -0.07
N TYR A 28 -3.55 6.99 -1.00
CA TYR A 28 -4.50 6.16 -1.74
C TYR A 28 -3.95 4.75 -1.92
N HIS A 29 -4.88 3.80 -1.97
CA HIS A 29 -4.66 2.42 -2.37
C HIS A 29 -5.45 2.18 -3.66
N GLU A 30 -4.77 1.78 -4.72
CA GLU A 30 -5.36 1.42 -6.00
C GLU A 30 -5.14 -0.06 -6.24
N VAL A 31 -6.25 -0.78 -6.46
CA VAL A 31 -6.25 -2.19 -6.86
C VAL A 31 -6.74 -2.26 -8.29
N GLN A 32 -5.86 -2.60 -9.22
CA GLN A 32 -6.14 -2.60 -10.66
C GLN A 32 -5.97 -4.01 -11.24
N ALA A 33 -7.06 -4.57 -11.76
CA ALA A 33 -7.02 -5.84 -12.49
C ALA A 33 -6.66 -5.60 -13.97
N TRP A 34 -5.84 -6.49 -14.53
CA TRP A 34 -5.41 -6.44 -15.92
C TRP A 34 -5.97 -7.60 -16.76
N PRO A 35 -6.10 -7.45 -18.09
CA PRO A 35 -6.74 -8.47 -18.94
C PRO A 35 -6.02 -9.83 -19.00
N ASP A 36 -4.72 -9.86 -18.71
CA ASP A 36 -3.90 -11.08 -18.65
C ASP A 36 -4.00 -11.81 -17.30
N GLY A 37 -4.87 -11.32 -16.41
CA GLY A 37 -5.21 -11.97 -15.14
C GLY A 37 -4.31 -11.57 -13.97
N HIS A 38 -3.34 -10.67 -14.16
CA HIS A 38 -2.59 -10.10 -13.05
C HIS A 38 -3.34 -8.93 -12.40
N THR A 39 -2.96 -8.58 -11.17
CA THR A 39 -3.58 -7.48 -10.41
C THR A 39 -2.52 -6.66 -9.70
N TRP A 40 -2.56 -5.35 -9.91
CA TRP A 40 -1.69 -4.41 -9.21
C TRP A 40 -2.31 -3.95 -7.90
N SER A 41 -1.48 -3.89 -6.85
CA SER A 41 -1.74 -3.25 -5.56
C SER A 41 -0.77 -2.09 -5.40
N GLN A 42 -1.25 -0.87 -5.64
CA GLN A 42 -0.47 0.35 -5.54
C GLN A 42 -0.84 1.16 -4.31
N VAL A 43 0.15 1.55 -3.51
CA VAL A 43 -0.05 2.52 -2.41
C VAL A 43 0.86 3.72 -2.66
N ARG A 44 0.29 4.93 -2.62
CA ARG A 44 1.10 6.16 -2.58
C ARG A 44 0.59 7.14 -1.55
N ALA A 45 1.50 7.66 -0.73
CA ALA A 45 1.27 8.83 0.11
C ALA A 45 1.87 10.06 -0.58
N LEU A 46 1.13 11.17 -0.56
CA LEU A 46 1.44 12.38 -1.29
C LEU A 46 1.76 13.53 -0.31
N GLY A 47 2.89 14.19 -0.54
CA GLY A 47 3.24 15.43 0.15
C GLY A 47 2.41 16.63 -0.33
N GLY A 48 2.69 17.82 0.23
CA GLY A 48 1.93 19.05 -0.06
C GLY A 48 1.88 19.45 -1.55
N ASN A 49 2.91 19.09 -2.32
CA ASN A 49 2.99 19.37 -3.77
C ASN A 49 2.45 18.22 -4.64
N CYS A 50 1.79 17.23 -4.05
CA CYS A 50 1.40 15.97 -4.70
C CYS A 50 2.58 15.09 -5.15
N ASP A 51 3.79 15.36 -4.68
CA ASP A 51 4.94 14.47 -4.88
C ASP A 51 4.80 13.22 -3.99
N PRO A 52 5.09 12.01 -4.50
CA PRO A 52 5.04 10.80 -3.71
C PRO A 52 6.15 10.80 -2.65
N ILE A 53 5.77 10.72 -1.38
CA ILE A 53 6.68 10.61 -0.22
C ILE A 53 6.74 9.19 0.34
N PHE A 54 5.81 8.34 -0.09
CA PHE A 54 5.83 6.88 0.08
C PHE A 54 5.17 6.27 -1.15
N GLY A 55 5.73 5.19 -1.67
CA GLY A 55 5.24 4.56 -2.90
C GLY A 55 5.63 3.08 -2.97
N THR A 56 4.63 2.21 -3.16
CA THR A 56 4.84 0.78 -3.36
C THR A 56 3.90 0.26 -4.45
N LEU A 57 4.36 -0.75 -5.19
CA LEU A 57 3.57 -1.43 -6.21
C LEU A 57 3.91 -2.92 -6.23
N ILE A 58 2.92 -3.74 -5.87
CA ILE A 58 2.98 -5.20 -5.93
C ILE A 58 2.06 -5.68 -7.05
N ASP A 59 2.56 -6.58 -7.87
CA ASP A 59 1.81 -7.24 -8.93
C ASP A 59 1.57 -8.69 -8.55
N ILE A 60 0.29 -9.03 -8.42
CA ILE A 60 -0.20 -10.36 -8.12
C ILE A 60 -0.45 -11.03 -9.47
N GLN A 61 0.45 -11.92 -9.87
CA GLN A 61 0.38 -12.65 -11.12
C GLN A 61 -0.85 -13.56 -11.17
N ALA A 62 -1.23 -13.99 -12.38
CA ALA A 62 -2.37 -14.87 -12.59
C ALA A 62 -2.24 -16.21 -11.83
N ASP A 63 -1.02 -16.70 -11.62
CA ASP A 63 -0.72 -17.91 -10.84
C ASP A 63 -0.77 -17.66 -9.31
N GLY A 64 -1.00 -16.43 -8.87
CA GLY A 64 -1.04 -16.01 -7.48
C GLY A 64 0.32 -15.63 -6.90
N SER A 65 1.43 -15.72 -7.66
CA SER A 65 2.72 -15.22 -7.21
C SER A 65 2.73 -13.69 -7.12
N GLU A 66 3.56 -13.15 -6.24
CA GLU A 66 3.68 -11.72 -6.00
C GLU A 66 5.04 -11.23 -6.45
N VAL A 67 5.07 -10.17 -7.27
CA VAL A 67 6.29 -9.56 -7.77
C VAL A 67 6.26 -8.06 -7.55
N ARG A 68 7.43 -7.47 -7.30
CA ARG A 68 7.57 -6.02 -7.21
C ARG A 68 7.64 -5.41 -8.61
N VAL A 69 6.90 -4.33 -8.85
CA VAL A 69 6.98 -3.59 -10.12
C VAL A 69 7.86 -2.34 -10.02
N SER A 70 7.86 -1.57 -8.92
CA SER A 70 8.80 -0.44 -8.70
C SER A 70 8.75 0.17 -7.29
N GLY A 71 9.71 1.05 -6.97
CA GLY A 71 9.58 2.08 -5.92
C GLY A 71 10.22 1.81 -4.55
N ALA A 72 10.32 0.55 -4.10
CA ALA A 72 10.94 0.21 -2.81
C ALA A 72 11.79 -1.07 -2.93
N ALA A 73 13.09 -0.99 -2.67
CA ALA A 73 14.07 -2.05 -2.97
C ALA A 73 13.79 -3.40 -2.25
N GLU A 74 12.95 -3.41 -1.21
CA GLU A 74 12.82 -4.55 -0.28
C GLU A 74 11.39 -5.11 -0.17
N ILE A 75 10.39 -4.46 -0.77
CA ILE A 75 8.98 -4.88 -0.66
C ILE A 75 8.61 -5.69 -1.91
N THR A 76 8.45 -6.99 -1.74
CA THR A 76 8.14 -7.95 -2.81
C THR A 76 6.80 -8.66 -2.62
N THR A 77 6.14 -8.50 -1.47
CA THR A 77 4.85 -9.15 -1.17
C THR A 77 3.80 -8.16 -0.64
N LEU A 78 2.53 -8.53 -0.70
CA LEU A 78 1.41 -7.79 -0.09
C LEU A 78 1.56 -7.70 1.44
N ALA A 79 2.06 -8.76 2.07
CA ALA A 79 2.31 -8.75 3.51
C ALA A 79 3.37 -7.71 3.88
N GLN A 80 4.49 -7.66 3.15
CA GLN A 80 5.50 -6.64 3.33
C GLN A 80 4.97 -5.24 3.01
N GLN A 81 4.13 -5.10 1.98
CA GLN A 81 3.51 -3.82 1.63
C GLN A 81 2.62 -3.30 2.77
N ARG A 82 1.81 -4.17 3.37
CA ARG A 82 1.00 -3.87 4.56
C ARG A 82 1.87 -3.42 5.73
N ASP A 83 2.92 -4.18 6.04
CA ASP A 83 3.77 -3.93 7.20
C ASP A 83 4.58 -2.64 7.03
N ALA A 84 5.13 -2.40 5.83
CA ALA A 84 5.82 -1.16 5.50
C ALA A 84 4.89 0.06 5.60
N LEU A 85 3.65 -0.07 5.12
CA LEU A 85 2.65 0.99 5.26
C LEU A 85 2.32 1.24 6.74
N ALA A 86 2.13 0.20 7.55
CA ALA A 86 1.83 0.35 8.97
C ALA A 86 2.98 1.04 9.73
N SER A 87 4.24 0.65 9.45
CA SER A 87 5.43 1.29 10.02
C SER A 87 5.53 2.75 9.59
N TRP A 88 5.36 3.03 8.30
CA TRP A 88 5.41 4.40 7.77
C TRP A 88 4.33 5.29 8.41
N ILE A 89 3.10 4.79 8.56
CA ILE A 89 2.03 5.51 9.27
C ILE A 89 2.46 5.81 10.70
N ALA A 90 3.03 4.85 11.42
CA ALA A 90 3.45 5.02 12.81
C ALA A 90 4.52 6.11 12.97
N GLU A 91 5.49 6.17 12.06
CA GLU A 91 6.55 7.19 12.02
C GLU A 91 6.01 8.61 11.73
N HIS A 92 4.90 8.71 11.00
CA HIS A 92 4.31 9.99 10.57
C HIS A 92 3.06 10.38 11.36
N ARG A 93 2.74 9.66 12.44
CA ARG A 93 1.62 10.02 13.31
C ARG A 93 1.85 11.43 13.85
N LYS A 94 0.79 12.25 13.80
CA LYS A 94 0.78 13.49 14.58
C LYS A 94 1.04 13.13 16.03
N GLU A 95 1.97 13.81 16.69
CA GLU A 95 2.04 13.74 18.14
C GLU A 95 0.64 14.08 18.66
N LYS A 96 0.06 13.18 19.47
CA LYS A 96 -1.19 13.51 20.16
C LYS A 96 -0.90 14.77 20.94
N ALA A 97 -1.55 15.87 20.59
CA ALA A 97 -1.58 17.04 21.45
C ALA A 97 -2.05 16.55 22.83
N ALA A 98 -1.12 16.57 23.78
CA ALA A 98 -1.36 16.21 25.18
C ALA A 98 -2.26 17.24 25.85
#